data_AF-A0A366HRP2-F1
#
_entry.id   AF-A0A366HRP2-F1
#
_cell.length_a   1.000
_cell.length_b   1.000
_cell.length_c   1.000
_cell.angle_alpha   90.00
_cell.angle_beta   90.00
_cell.angle_gamma   90.00
#
_symmetry.space_group_name_H-M   'P 1'
#
loop_
_entity.id
_entity.type
_entity.pdbx_description
1 polymer ?
#
loop_
_entity_poly.entity_id
_entity_poly.type
_entity_poly.pdbx_seq_one_letter_code
_entity_poly.pdbx_strand_id
1 'polypeptide(L)'
;MSTFQIIGTGVLVIFGIVFVLILAKFFNLWLRAKVANAPVGIPTLVAMWLRGVPNALIVDTRITAVKAGIPLTTDQLEAHYLAGGNVTHVVLSLIAANKAGIALDFDRACAIDLAVKGTAKTVIEAVRTSINPKVIDCPSAEMGKGGKIDAVARDGISLRVRARVTVRTNLDRFIGGATEETVIARVGEGIVTCIGSSGSYKDVLENPDSISKVVLQKGVDVGTAFEIISIDIADVDVGENVGAKLQADQAETDKKIAQANAEVRRAAAVAAEQEMSAKTQEMRARVVEAEAQVPMAIAEAFRNGNLGIMDYARYRNISADTEMRQSIAGENPAQHEKK
;
A
#
# COMPACT_ATOMS: atom_id res chain seq x y z
N MET A 1 12.71 -69.03 -54.70
CA MET A 1 13.41 -68.09 -53.79
C MET A 1 13.23 -68.62 -52.38
N SER A 2 14.33 -68.83 -51.64
CA SER A 2 14.24 -69.23 -50.24
C SER A 2 13.42 -68.20 -49.47
N THR A 3 12.68 -68.61 -48.44
CA THR A 3 11.84 -67.72 -47.63
C THR A 3 12.60 -66.47 -47.16
N PHE A 4 13.90 -66.61 -46.92
CA PHE A 4 14.85 -65.53 -46.62
C PHE A 4 15.04 -64.50 -47.75
N GLN A 5 15.03 -64.91 -49.02
CA GLN A 5 15.13 -64.00 -50.16
C GLN A 5 13.87 -63.15 -50.31
N ILE A 6 12.67 -63.72 -50.11
CA ILE A 6 11.39 -63.00 -50.18
C ILE A 6 11.24 -62.01 -49.03
N ILE A 7 11.67 -62.41 -47.82
CA ILE A 7 11.72 -61.51 -46.66
C ILE A 7 12.75 -60.39 -46.89
N GLY A 8 13.92 -60.71 -47.47
CA GLY A 8 14.96 -59.73 -47.80
C GLY A 8 14.51 -58.69 -48.84
N THR A 9 13.90 -59.10 -49.95
CA THR A 9 13.33 -58.15 -50.92
C THR A 9 12.15 -57.38 -50.35
N GLY A 10 11.30 -58.01 -49.52
CA GLY A 10 10.21 -57.32 -48.82
C GLY A 10 10.69 -56.17 -47.93
N VAL A 11 11.73 -56.41 -47.11
CA VAL A 11 12.35 -55.38 -46.26
C VAL A 11 12.98 -54.26 -47.10
N LEU A 12 13.64 -54.60 -48.21
CA LEU A 12 14.29 -53.63 -49.09
C LEU A 12 13.27 -52.73 -49.82
N VAL A 13 12.14 -53.30 -50.26
CA VAL A 13 11.02 -52.54 -50.86
C VAL A 13 10.38 -51.62 -49.84
N ILE A 14 10.14 -52.10 -48.60
CA ILE A 14 9.60 -51.26 -47.52
C ILE A 14 10.57 -50.12 -47.19
N PHE A 15 11.87 -50.39 -47.09
CA PHE A 15 12.89 -49.37 -46.86
C PHE A 15 12.92 -48.33 -47.99
N GLY A 16 12.82 -48.78 -49.25
CA GLY A 16 12.71 -47.90 -50.42
C GLY A 16 11.48 -47.00 -50.37
N ILE A 17 10.31 -47.55 -50.02
CA ILE A 17 9.06 -46.77 -49.88
C ILE A 17 9.18 -45.73 -48.77
N VAL A 18 9.71 -46.10 -47.60
CA VAL A 18 9.93 -45.17 -46.48
C VAL A 18 10.90 -44.06 -46.88
N PHE A 19 11.98 -44.39 -47.57
CA PHE A 19 12.97 -43.42 -48.06
C PHE A 19 12.34 -42.41 -49.05
N VAL A 20 11.51 -42.89 -49.98
CA VAL A 20 10.77 -42.04 -50.92
C VAL A 20 9.77 -41.13 -50.21
N LEU A 21 9.04 -41.63 -49.20
CA LEU A 21 8.10 -40.83 -48.42
C LEU A 21 8.80 -39.71 -47.63
N ILE A 22 9.98 -39.99 -47.08
CA ILE A 22 10.81 -39.00 -46.38
C ILE A 22 11.28 -37.92 -47.37
N LEU A 23 11.82 -38.30 -48.53
CA LEU A 23 12.23 -37.37 -49.58
C LEU A 23 11.06 -36.51 -50.09
N ALA A 24 9.89 -37.11 -50.30
CA ALA A 24 8.68 -36.40 -50.74
C ALA A 24 8.25 -35.31 -49.74
N LYS A 25 8.37 -35.57 -48.43
CA LYS A 25 8.08 -34.58 -47.37
C LYS A 25 9.01 -33.36 -47.47
N PHE A 26 10.31 -33.57 -47.61
CA PHE A 26 11.28 -32.48 -47.74
C PHE A 26 11.11 -31.72 -49.07
N PHE A 27 10.79 -32.43 -50.15
CA PHE A 27 10.56 -31.84 -51.46
C PHE A 27 9.35 -30.88 -51.46
N ASN A 28 8.25 -31.25 -50.80
CA ASN A 28 7.07 -30.39 -50.68
C ASN A 28 7.39 -29.08 -49.93
N LEU A 29 8.12 -29.16 -48.81
CA LEU A 29 8.58 -28.00 -48.04
C LEU A 29 9.52 -27.09 -48.84
N TRP A 30 10.48 -27.69 -49.55
CA TRP A 30 11.40 -26.97 -50.42
C TRP A 30 10.67 -26.25 -51.56
N LEU A 31 9.70 -26.91 -52.20
CA LEU A 31 8.92 -26.34 -53.30
C LEU A 31 8.10 -25.15 -52.82
N ARG A 32 7.43 -25.26 -51.66
CA ARG A 32 6.69 -24.14 -51.05
C ARG A 32 7.57 -22.93 -50.80
N ALA A 33 8.76 -23.15 -50.21
CA ALA A 33 9.73 -22.10 -49.94
C ALA A 33 10.21 -21.40 -51.23
N LYS A 34 10.47 -22.19 -52.28
CA LYS A 34 10.91 -21.69 -53.59
C LYS A 34 9.83 -20.87 -54.30
N VAL A 35 8.58 -21.36 -54.33
CA VAL A 35 7.44 -20.64 -54.94
C VAL A 35 7.11 -19.36 -54.16
N ALA A 36 7.33 -19.36 -52.85
CA ALA A 36 7.16 -18.18 -52.01
C ALA A 36 8.25 -17.10 -52.17
N ASN A 37 9.28 -17.34 -53.00
CA ASN A 37 10.47 -16.49 -53.14
C ASN A 37 11.33 -16.41 -51.85
N ALA A 38 11.31 -17.46 -51.03
CA ALA A 38 12.12 -17.62 -49.82
C ALA A 38 12.96 -18.91 -49.93
N PRO A 39 13.97 -18.99 -50.83
CA PRO A 39 14.63 -20.24 -51.16
C PRO A 39 15.39 -20.82 -49.96
N VAL A 40 15.07 -22.07 -49.59
CA VAL A 40 15.80 -22.88 -48.59
C VAL A 40 16.49 -24.03 -49.33
N GLY A 41 17.73 -24.36 -48.99
CA GLY A 41 18.43 -25.50 -49.60
C GLY A 41 17.90 -26.84 -49.10
N ILE A 42 17.91 -27.88 -49.95
CA ILE A 42 17.67 -29.26 -49.50
C ILE A 42 18.69 -29.68 -48.41
N PRO A 43 20.00 -29.35 -48.52
CA PRO A 43 20.96 -29.67 -47.46
C PRO A 43 20.64 -29.01 -46.12
N THR A 44 20.16 -27.75 -46.14
CA THR A 44 19.77 -27.04 -44.90
C THR A 44 18.54 -27.67 -44.25
N LEU A 45 17.57 -28.16 -45.02
CA LEU A 45 16.42 -28.89 -44.46
C LEU A 45 16.85 -30.20 -43.79
N VAL A 46 17.78 -30.94 -44.40
CA VAL A 46 18.31 -32.17 -43.78
C VAL A 46 19.09 -31.83 -42.50
N ALA A 47 19.89 -30.76 -42.51
CA ALA A 47 20.63 -30.30 -41.34
C ALA A 47 19.73 -29.88 -40.17
N MET A 48 18.65 -29.13 -40.43
CA MET A 48 17.64 -28.79 -39.41
C MET A 48 17.05 -30.02 -38.72
N TRP A 49 16.69 -31.02 -39.55
CA TRP A 49 16.07 -32.24 -39.05
C TRP A 49 17.03 -33.01 -38.14
N LEU A 50 18.32 -33.06 -38.49
CA LEU A 50 19.35 -33.67 -37.66
C LEU A 50 19.59 -32.90 -36.34
N ARG A 51 19.43 -31.57 -36.35
CA ARG A 51 19.51 -30.71 -35.14
C ARG A 51 18.25 -30.77 -34.26
N GLY A 52 17.20 -31.51 -34.67
CA GLY A 52 15.94 -31.59 -33.94
C GLY A 52 15.05 -30.35 -34.06
N VAL A 53 15.29 -29.49 -35.06
CA VAL A 53 14.48 -28.29 -35.31
C VAL A 53 13.30 -28.65 -36.22
N PRO A 54 12.06 -28.21 -35.94
CA PRO A 54 10.91 -28.50 -36.79
C PRO A 54 10.96 -27.69 -38.09
N ASN A 55 11.40 -28.34 -39.17
CA ASN A 55 11.57 -27.71 -40.49
C ASN A 55 10.32 -26.99 -41.00
N ALA A 56 9.12 -27.55 -40.78
CA ALA A 56 7.88 -26.95 -41.25
C ALA A 56 7.65 -25.57 -40.63
N LEU A 57 7.84 -25.45 -39.32
CA LEU A 57 7.68 -24.20 -38.59
C LEU A 57 8.66 -23.12 -39.10
N ILE A 58 9.94 -23.47 -39.27
CA ILE A 58 10.97 -22.52 -39.71
C ILE A 58 10.73 -22.07 -41.15
N VAL A 59 10.37 -22.99 -42.05
CA VAL A 59 10.09 -22.65 -43.45
C VAL A 59 8.84 -21.77 -43.56
N ASP A 60 7.75 -22.11 -42.88
CA ASP A 60 6.50 -21.36 -42.95
C ASP A 60 6.64 -19.95 -42.32
N THR A 61 7.35 -19.83 -41.20
CA THR A 61 7.66 -18.54 -40.59
C THR A 61 8.57 -17.68 -41.47
N ARG A 62 9.58 -18.29 -42.12
CA ARG A 62 10.43 -17.59 -43.08
C ARG A 62 9.66 -17.10 -44.31
N ILE A 63 8.79 -17.93 -44.86
CA ILE A 63 7.90 -17.55 -45.97
C ILE A 63 7.08 -16.31 -45.57
N THR A 64 6.52 -16.33 -44.36
CA THR A 64 5.72 -15.23 -43.82
C THR A 64 6.53 -13.94 -43.68
N ALA A 65 7.76 -14.02 -43.15
CA ALA A 65 8.66 -12.87 -43.00
C ALA A 65 9.05 -12.26 -44.36
N VAL A 66 9.49 -13.09 -45.31
CA VAL A 66 9.94 -12.63 -46.64
C VAL A 66 8.78 -12.03 -47.43
N LYS A 67 7.59 -12.63 -47.37
CA LYS A 67 6.38 -12.07 -48.00
C LYS A 67 5.95 -10.73 -47.39
N ALA A 68 6.30 -10.49 -46.13
CA ALA A 68 6.09 -9.21 -45.46
C ALA A 68 7.22 -8.19 -45.71
N GLY A 69 8.21 -8.53 -46.55
CA GLY A 69 9.33 -7.63 -46.88
C GLY A 69 10.47 -7.63 -45.85
N ILE A 70 10.50 -8.58 -44.92
CA ILE A 70 11.54 -8.70 -43.89
C ILE A 70 12.52 -9.80 -44.29
N PRO A 71 13.76 -9.47 -44.71
CA PRO A 71 14.72 -10.45 -45.19
C PRO A 71 15.38 -11.18 -44.02
N LEU A 72 14.71 -12.21 -43.50
CA LEU A 72 15.27 -13.09 -42.45
C LEU A 72 15.97 -14.30 -43.05
N THR A 73 17.14 -14.64 -42.50
CA THR A 73 17.85 -15.86 -42.87
C THR A 73 17.28 -17.06 -42.12
N THR A 74 17.46 -18.24 -42.72
CA THR A 74 17.04 -19.49 -42.10
C THR A 74 17.81 -19.75 -40.80
N ASP A 75 19.12 -19.50 -40.80
CA ASP A 75 20.00 -19.75 -39.65
C ASP A 75 19.63 -18.88 -38.44
N GLN A 76 19.19 -17.64 -38.67
CA GLN A 76 18.69 -16.74 -37.61
C GLN A 76 17.46 -17.33 -36.89
N LEU A 77 16.50 -17.84 -37.66
CA LEU A 77 15.27 -18.45 -37.12
C LEU A 77 15.58 -19.77 -36.38
N GLU A 78 16.50 -20.56 -36.92
CA GLU A 78 16.97 -21.79 -36.27
C GLU A 78 17.69 -21.50 -34.95
N ALA A 79 18.60 -20.52 -34.94
CA ALA A 79 19.35 -20.14 -33.75
C ALA A 79 18.41 -19.70 -32.61
N HIS A 80 17.38 -18.90 -32.93
CA HIS A 80 16.38 -18.47 -31.95
C HIS A 80 15.54 -19.64 -31.42
N TYR A 81 15.14 -20.56 -32.29
CA TYR A 81 14.40 -21.76 -31.88
C TYR A 81 15.24 -22.66 -30.95
N LEU A 82 16.53 -22.85 -31.27
CA LEU A 82 17.46 -23.64 -30.46
C LEU A 82 17.78 -22.97 -29.11
N ALA A 83 17.77 -21.64 -29.04
CA ALA A 83 17.79 -20.89 -27.78
C ALA A 83 16.48 -21.08 -26.96
N GLY A 84 15.49 -21.75 -27.53
CA GLY A 84 14.21 -22.07 -26.92
C GLY A 84 13.22 -20.91 -26.97
N GLY A 85 13.37 -19.99 -27.91
CA GLY A 85 12.42 -18.93 -28.18
C GLY A 85 11.29 -19.32 -29.15
N ASN A 86 10.26 -18.50 -29.22
CA ASN A 86 9.12 -18.66 -30.12
C ASN A 86 9.29 -17.83 -31.40
N VAL A 87 9.78 -18.51 -32.44
CA VAL A 87 10.03 -17.94 -33.77
C VAL A 87 8.77 -17.29 -34.38
N THR A 88 7.61 -17.90 -34.20
CA THR A 88 6.35 -17.40 -34.76
C THR A 88 5.98 -16.05 -34.15
N HIS A 89 6.11 -15.90 -32.82
CA HIS A 89 5.80 -14.65 -32.15
C HIS A 89 6.76 -13.54 -32.55
N VAL A 90 8.06 -13.83 -32.67
CA VAL A 90 9.07 -12.86 -33.10
C VAL A 90 8.78 -12.37 -34.52
N VAL A 91 8.56 -13.27 -35.48
CA VAL A 91 8.27 -12.88 -36.88
C VAL A 91 6.99 -12.06 -36.97
N LEU A 92 5.91 -12.47 -36.31
CA LEU A 92 4.66 -11.70 -36.32
C LEU A 92 4.83 -10.30 -35.68
N SER A 93 5.64 -10.21 -34.64
CA SER A 93 5.96 -8.94 -33.97
C SER A 93 6.76 -8.00 -34.88
N LEU A 94 7.75 -8.53 -35.60
CA LEU A 94 8.54 -7.78 -36.58
C LEU A 94 7.66 -7.26 -37.73
N ILE A 95 6.74 -8.08 -38.23
CA ILE A 95 5.79 -7.67 -39.28
C ILE A 95 4.87 -6.56 -38.77
N ALA A 96 4.34 -6.70 -37.55
CA ALA A 96 3.49 -5.67 -36.95
C ALA A 96 4.24 -4.35 -36.75
N ALA A 97 5.47 -4.41 -36.23
CA ALA A 97 6.32 -3.25 -36.02
C ALA A 97 6.66 -2.54 -37.34
N ASN A 98 7.09 -3.29 -38.36
CA ASN A 98 7.42 -2.75 -39.69
C ASN A 98 6.23 -2.04 -40.33
N LYS A 99 5.04 -2.67 -40.31
CA LYS A 99 3.80 -2.05 -40.84
C LYS A 99 3.35 -0.81 -40.07
N ALA A 100 3.69 -0.73 -38.78
CA ALA A 100 3.41 0.43 -37.94
C ALA A 100 4.52 1.51 -37.97
N GLY A 101 5.59 1.30 -38.74
CA GLY A 101 6.72 2.23 -38.82
C GLY A 101 7.60 2.27 -37.56
N ILE A 102 7.56 1.22 -36.72
CA ILE A 102 8.36 1.11 -35.50
C ILE A 102 9.65 0.35 -35.83
N ALA A 103 10.80 0.95 -35.51
CA ALA A 103 12.10 0.30 -35.65
C ALA A 103 12.24 -0.83 -34.62
N LEU A 104 12.22 -2.08 -35.10
CA LEU A 104 12.45 -3.27 -34.28
C LEU A 104 13.35 -4.24 -35.05
N ASP A 105 14.57 -4.43 -34.54
CA ASP A 105 15.53 -5.37 -35.11
C ASP A 105 15.22 -6.81 -34.68
N PHE A 106 15.63 -7.77 -35.53
CA PHE A 106 15.44 -9.20 -35.25
C PHE A 106 16.08 -9.62 -33.93
N ASP A 107 17.35 -9.28 -33.71
CA ASP A 107 18.09 -9.66 -32.50
C ASP A 107 17.43 -9.11 -31.23
N ARG A 108 16.84 -7.91 -31.32
CA ARG A 108 16.13 -7.28 -30.22
C ARG A 108 14.78 -7.92 -29.97
N ALA A 109 14.03 -8.25 -31.01
CA ALA A 109 12.79 -9.02 -30.86
C ALA A 109 13.06 -10.40 -30.24
N CYS A 110 14.17 -11.05 -30.60
CA CYS A 110 14.64 -12.28 -29.98
C CYS A 110 15.01 -12.09 -28.50
N ALA A 111 15.73 -11.01 -28.16
CA ALA A 111 16.08 -10.70 -26.79
C ALA A 111 14.83 -10.46 -25.91
N ILE A 112 13.81 -9.76 -26.44
CA ILE A 112 12.54 -9.56 -25.75
C ILE A 112 11.83 -10.91 -25.55
N ASP A 113 11.79 -11.78 -26.57
CA ASP A 113 11.14 -13.09 -26.46
C ASP A 113 11.77 -13.97 -25.36
N LEU A 114 13.11 -14.01 -25.33
CA LEU A 114 13.84 -14.78 -24.34
C LEU A 114 13.72 -14.19 -22.93
N ALA A 115 13.72 -12.86 -22.79
CA ALA A 115 13.58 -12.19 -21.50
C ALA A 115 12.21 -12.43 -20.84
N VAL A 116 11.19 -12.67 -21.65
CA VAL A 116 9.79 -12.78 -21.20
C VAL A 116 9.38 -14.26 -21.02
N LYS A 117 10.25 -15.19 -21.42
CA LYS A 117 10.02 -16.63 -21.31
C LYS A 117 9.72 -17.04 -19.87
N GLY A 118 8.58 -17.70 -19.67
CA GLY A 118 8.10 -18.12 -18.34
C GLY A 118 7.24 -17.09 -17.61
N THR A 119 7.05 -15.90 -18.17
CA THR A 119 6.07 -14.92 -17.69
C THR A 119 4.79 -14.98 -18.54
N ALA A 120 3.72 -14.31 -18.10
CA ALA A 120 2.46 -14.21 -18.85
C ALA A 120 2.53 -13.30 -20.09
N LYS A 121 3.62 -12.53 -20.25
CA LYS A 121 3.75 -11.53 -21.30
C LYS A 121 4.33 -12.15 -22.57
N THR A 122 4.19 -11.48 -23.70
CA THR A 122 4.79 -11.93 -24.97
C THR A 122 5.34 -10.77 -25.79
N VAL A 123 6.27 -11.03 -26.71
CA VAL A 123 6.80 -10.00 -27.64
C VAL A 123 5.69 -9.35 -28.45
N ILE A 124 4.72 -10.15 -28.89
CA ILE A 124 3.63 -9.67 -29.72
C ILE A 124 2.71 -8.72 -28.95
N GLU A 125 2.51 -8.99 -27.67
CA GLU A 125 1.79 -8.07 -26.77
C GLU A 125 2.59 -6.78 -26.56
N ALA A 126 3.90 -6.87 -26.34
CA ALA A 126 4.77 -5.70 -26.19
C ALA A 126 4.69 -4.77 -27.41
N VAL A 127 4.77 -5.32 -28.63
CA VAL A 127 4.65 -4.58 -29.88
C VAL A 127 3.22 -4.06 -30.08
N ARG A 128 2.18 -4.87 -29.80
CA ARG A 128 0.78 -4.42 -29.91
C ARG A 128 0.49 -3.24 -29.01
N THR A 129 0.96 -3.26 -27.76
CA THR A 129 0.79 -2.15 -26.81
C THR A 129 1.66 -0.94 -27.20
N SER A 130 2.73 -1.14 -27.98
CA SER A 130 3.48 -0.04 -28.58
C SER A 130 2.69 0.64 -29.70
N ILE A 131 2.03 -0.14 -30.57
CA ILE A 131 1.21 0.38 -31.68
C ILE A 131 -0.08 1.02 -31.15
N ASN A 132 -0.81 0.30 -30.31
CA ASN A 132 -2.08 0.67 -29.71
C ASN A 132 -1.87 0.88 -28.21
N PRO A 133 -1.82 2.14 -27.73
CA PRO A 133 -1.65 2.42 -26.32
C PRO A 133 -2.71 1.73 -25.45
N LYS A 134 -2.31 1.27 -24.27
CA LYS A 134 -3.16 0.65 -23.26
C LYS A 134 -3.45 1.65 -22.16
N VAL A 135 -4.68 1.63 -21.65
CA VAL A 135 -5.07 2.44 -20.48
C VAL A 135 -4.91 1.59 -19.21
N ILE A 136 -4.22 2.15 -18.22
CA ILE A 136 -4.04 1.57 -16.89
C ILE A 136 -4.74 2.46 -15.88
N ASP A 137 -5.61 1.89 -15.06
CA ASP A 137 -6.23 2.60 -13.94
C ASP A 137 -5.25 2.71 -12.75
N CYS A 138 -5.18 3.90 -12.17
CA CYS A 138 -4.41 4.22 -10.96
C CYS A 138 -5.36 4.78 -9.89
N PRO A 139 -5.65 4.05 -8.81
CA PRO A 139 -5.13 2.72 -8.43
C PRO A 139 -5.76 1.58 -9.24
N SER A 140 -5.13 0.40 -9.24
CA SER A 140 -5.66 -0.76 -9.96
C SER A 140 -7.02 -1.19 -9.39
N ALA A 141 -7.92 -1.68 -10.25
CA ALA A 141 -9.28 -2.07 -9.87
C ALA A 141 -9.33 -3.21 -8.81
N GLU A 142 -8.24 -3.97 -8.68
CA GLU A 142 -8.11 -5.06 -7.70
C GLU A 142 -7.72 -4.58 -6.29
N MET A 143 -7.25 -3.33 -6.14
CA MET A 143 -7.02 -2.74 -4.82
C MET A 143 -8.37 -2.38 -4.19
N GLY A 144 -8.94 -3.33 -3.43
CA GLY A 144 -10.28 -3.36 -2.84
C GLY A 144 -10.66 -2.28 -1.81
N LYS A 145 -10.10 -1.07 -1.87
CA LYS A 145 -10.55 0.11 -1.11
C LYS A 145 -10.96 1.22 -2.07
N GLY A 146 -12.15 1.08 -2.66
CA GLY A 146 -12.83 2.15 -3.39
C GLY A 146 -12.20 2.61 -4.71
N GLY A 147 -11.08 2.03 -5.16
CA GLY A 147 -10.48 2.32 -6.46
C GLY A 147 -10.07 3.78 -6.67
N LYS A 148 -9.74 4.49 -5.57
CA LYS A 148 -9.30 5.90 -5.57
C LYS A 148 -8.09 6.07 -4.65
N ILE A 149 -7.27 7.06 -4.97
CA ILE A 149 -6.11 7.48 -4.19
C ILE A 149 -6.57 8.56 -3.22
N ASP A 150 -6.39 8.32 -1.92
CA ASP A 150 -6.73 9.28 -0.88
C ASP A 150 -5.53 10.18 -0.55
N ALA A 151 -5.73 11.49 -0.57
CA ALA A 151 -4.74 12.49 -0.18
C ALA A 151 -5.42 13.65 0.58
N VAL A 152 -4.67 14.38 1.39
CA VAL A 152 -5.19 15.51 2.18
C VAL A 152 -4.51 16.79 1.74
N ALA A 153 -5.29 17.82 1.40
CA ALA A 153 -4.77 19.14 1.06
C ALA A 153 -4.35 19.92 2.32
N ARG A 154 -3.66 21.05 2.16
CA ARG A 154 -3.15 21.85 3.31
C ARG A 154 -4.25 22.43 4.20
N ASP A 155 -5.46 22.58 3.67
CA ASP A 155 -6.64 23.00 4.43
C ASP A 155 -7.28 21.88 5.26
N GLY A 156 -6.69 20.68 5.25
CA GLY A 156 -7.12 19.54 6.06
C GLY A 156 -8.29 18.75 5.46
N ILE A 157 -8.71 19.05 4.23
CA ILE A 157 -9.78 18.33 3.54
C ILE A 157 -9.19 17.20 2.71
N SER A 158 -9.76 15.99 2.83
CA SER A 158 -9.33 14.86 2.01
C SER A 158 -9.97 14.90 0.62
N LEU A 159 -9.20 14.49 -0.38
CA LEU A 159 -9.60 14.33 -1.76
C LEU A 159 -9.31 12.90 -2.17
N ARG A 160 -10.24 12.29 -2.90
CA ARG A 160 -10.10 10.93 -3.43
C ARG A 160 -10.09 10.99 -4.93
N VAL A 161 -8.97 10.62 -5.54
CA VAL A 161 -8.72 10.82 -6.97
C VAL A 161 -8.52 9.48 -7.67
N ARG A 162 -9.15 9.32 -8.84
CA ARG A 162 -8.85 8.22 -9.76
C ARG A 162 -8.20 8.78 -11.01
N ALA A 163 -7.06 8.23 -11.39
CA ALA A 163 -6.37 8.58 -12.62
C ALA A 163 -6.40 7.41 -13.62
N ARG A 164 -6.42 7.73 -14.90
CA ARG A 164 -6.21 6.81 -16.02
C ARG A 164 -4.92 7.20 -16.72
N VAL A 165 -3.98 6.27 -16.76
CA VAL A 165 -2.68 6.47 -17.38
C VAL A 165 -2.69 5.76 -18.72
N THR A 166 -2.56 6.52 -19.80
CA THR A 166 -2.40 5.96 -21.14
C THR A 166 -0.92 5.69 -21.37
N VAL A 167 -0.56 4.41 -21.47
CA VAL A 167 0.81 3.97 -21.67
C VAL A 167 1.02 3.29 -23.02
N ARG A 168 2.21 3.46 -23.56
CA ARG A 168 2.74 2.72 -24.69
C ARG A 168 3.94 1.92 -24.22
N THR A 169 4.16 0.74 -24.78
CA THR A 169 5.39 -0.01 -24.48
C THR A 169 6.60 0.67 -25.12
N ASN A 170 7.62 0.95 -24.31
CA ASN A 170 8.93 1.35 -24.81
C ASN A 170 9.76 0.08 -25.07
N LEU A 171 9.93 -0.26 -26.35
CA LEU A 171 10.64 -1.49 -26.74
C LEU A 171 12.14 -1.44 -26.39
N ASP A 172 12.74 -0.28 -26.13
CA ASP A 172 14.18 -0.14 -25.79
C ASP A 172 14.42 -0.53 -24.35
N ARG A 173 13.47 -0.17 -23.48
CA ARG A 173 13.54 -0.38 -22.03
C ARG A 173 12.67 -1.53 -21.56
N PHE A 174 12.11 -2.31 -22.48
CA PHE A 174 11.22 -3.41 -22.13
C PHE A 174 11.93 -4.52 -21.33
N ILE A 175 13.21 -4.77 -21.64
CA ILE A 175 14.04 -5.73 -20.91
C ILE A 175 14.63 -5.04 -19.68
N GLY A 176 14.32 -5.54 -18.49
CA GLY A 176 14.81 -4.99 -17.22
C GLY A 176 14.09 -3.71 -16.75
N GLY A 177 13.13 -3.21 -17.52
CA GLY A 177 12.29 -2.08 -17.12
C GLY A 177 11.26 -2.46 -16.05
N ALA A 178 10.94 -1.50 -15.19
CA ALA A 178 9.89 -1.68 -14.19
C ALA A 178 8.49 -1.92 -14.82
N THR A 179 7.66 -2.67 -14.12
CA THR A 179 6.33 -3.12 -14.58
C THR A 179 5.23 -2.08 -14.30
N GLU A 180 4.00 -2.41 -14.72
CA GLU A 180 2.80 -1.56 -14.53
C GLU A 180 2.61 -1.15 -13.06
N GLU A 181 2.89 -2.04 -12.12
CA GLU A 181 2.77 -1.77 -10.67
C GLU A 181 3.66 -0.60 -10.22
N THR A 182 4.87 -0.50 -10.75
CA THR A 182 5.78 0.60 -10.41
C THR A 182 5.29 1.92 -11.00
N VAL A 183 4.72 1.89 -12.21
CA VAL A 183 4.09 3.07 -12.83
C VAL A 183 2.92 3.55 -11.97
N ILE A 184 2.03 2.64 -11.56
CA ILE A 184 0.88 2.96 -10.69
C ILE A 184 1.35 3.57 -9.37
N ALA A 185 2.36 2.99 -8.73
CA ALA A 185 2.90 3.49 -7.46
C ALA A 185 3.49 4.91 -7.60
N ARG A 186 4.30 5.16 -8.62
CA ARG A 186 4.93 6.47 -8.85
C ARG A 186 3.93 7.55 -9.26
N VAL A 187 2.96 7.20 -10.11
CA VAL A 187 1.86 8.11 -10.45
C VAL A 187 1.05 8.43 -9.20
N GLY A 188 0.75 7.43 -8.37
CA GLY A 188 0.03 7.64 -7.12
C GLY A 188 0.79 8.52 -6.12
N GLU A 189 2.09 8.31 -5.96
CA GLU A 189 2.96 9.19 -5.15
C GLU A 189 2.94 10.63 -5.68
N GLY A 190 3.02 10.79 -7.00
CA GLY A 190 2.94 12.09 -7.66
C GLY A 190 1.62 12.81 -7.39
N ILE A 191 0.49 12.09 -7.47
CA ILE A 191 -0.86 12.61 -7.19
C ILE A 191 -0.96 13.04 -5.72
N VAL A 192 -0.55 12.18 -4.78
CA VAL A 192 -0.55 12.48 -3.34
C VAL A 192 0.29 13.72 -3.04
N THR A 193 1.47 13.82 -3.64
CA THR A 193 2.35 14.99 -3.45
C THR A 193 1.71 16.28 -3.97
N CYS A 194 1.06 16.24 -5.13
CA CYS A 194 0.42 17.41 -5.73
C CYS A 194 -0.76 17.91 -4.91
N ILE A 195 -1.58 16.98 -4.39
CA ILE A 195 -2.72 17.33 -3.53
C ILE A 195 -2.21 17.89 -2.18
N GLY A 196 -1.21 17.23 -1.58
CA GLY A 196 -0.63 17.68 -0.31
C GLY A 196 0.12 19.02 -0.37
N SER A 197 0.60 19.42 -1.55
CA SER A 197 1.22 20.73 -1.75
C SER A 197 0.24 21.84 -2.08
N SER A 198 -1.02 21.49 -2.45
CA SER A 198 -2.06 22.45 -2.82
C SER A 198 -2.54 23.24 -1.59
N GLY A 199 -2.82 24.53 -1.80
CA GLY A 199 -3.25 25.44 -0.73
C GLY A 199 -4.64 25.08 -0.20
N SER A 200 -5.58 24.81 -1.11
CA SER A 200 -6.92 24.34 -0.78
C SER A 200 -7.38 23.20 -1.69
N TYR A 201 -8.32 22.38 -1.20
CA TYR A 201 -9.03 21.39 -2.02
C TYR A 201 -9.73 22.03 -3.23
N LYS A 202 -10.14 23.30 -3.12
CA LYS A 202 -10.79 24.05 -4.20
C LYS A 202 -9.88 24.25 -5.40
N ASP A 203 -8.60 24.51 -5.17
CA ASP A 203 -7.61 24.72 -6.24
C ASP A 203 -7.49 23.46 -7.12
N VAL A 204 -7.55 22.29 -6.48
CA VAL A 204 -7.50 20.99 -7.14
C VAL A 204 -8.77 20.70 -7.93
N LEU A 205 -9.94 21.06 -7.39
CA LEU A 205 -11.23 20.90 -8.07
C LEU A 205 -11.39 21.86 -9.25
N GLU A 206 -10.85 23.08 -9.15
CA GLU A 206 -10.91 24.07 -10.22
C GLU A 206 -10.06 23.63 -11.41
N ASN A 207 -8.90 23.02 -11.17
CA ASN A 207 -7.96 22.59 -12.21
C ASN A 207 -7.35 21.20 -11.93
N PRO A 208 -8.09 20.10 -12.14
CA PRO A 208 -7.58 18.73 -11.91
C PRO A 208 -6.41 18.37 -12.84
N ASP A 209 -6.32 18.99 -14.02
CA ASP A 209 -5.22 18.82 -14.98
C ASP A 209 -3.88 19.34 -14.45
N SER A 210 -3.86 20.14 -13.39
CA SER A 210 -2.61 20.55 -12.74
C SER A 210 -1.87 19.35 -12.15
N ILE A 211 -2.61 18.35 -11.65
CA ILE A 211 -2.04 17.12 -11.10
C ILE A 211 -1.28 16.37 -12.17
N SER A 212 -1.90 16.13 -13.33
CA SER A 212 -1.26 15.35 -14.40
C SER A 212 0.01 16.02 -14.92
N LYS A 213 0.03 17.34 -15.06
CA LYS A 213 1.22 18.10 -15.47
C LYS A 213 2.36 17.97 -14.47
N VAL A 214 2.09 18.11 -13.17
CA VAL A 214 3.12 17.99 -12.12
C VAL A 214 3.66 16.56 -12.06
N VAL A 215 2.79 15.55 -12.20
CA VAL A 215 3.19 14.14 -12.19
C VAL A 215 4.05 13.81 -13.41
N LEU A 216 3.67 14.27 -14.61
CA LEU A 216 4.45 14.09 -15.83
C LEU A 216 5.83 14.77 -15.74
N GLN A 217 5.92 15.97 -15.16
CA GLN A 217 7.19 16.69 -14.97
C GLN A 217 8.18 15.94 -14.06
N LYS A 218 7.70 15.10 -13.13
CA LYS A 218 8.57 14.30 -12.27
C LYS A 218 9.27 13.13 -13.00
N GLY A 219 8.91 12.83 -14.25
CA GLY A 219 9.53 11.74 -15.02
C GLY A 219 9.18 10.35 -14.48
N VAL A 220 7.88 10.10 -14.27
CA VAL A 220 7.36 8.83 -13.72
C VAL A 220 7.66 7.61 -14.60
N ASP A 221 7.95 7.81 -15.89
CA ASP A 221 8.30 6.81 -16.91
C ASP A 221 9.78 6.40 -16.91
N VAL A 222 10.66 7.13 -16.21
CA VAL A 222 12.10 6.87 -16.20
C VAL A 222 12.43 5.50 -15.60
N GLY A 223 13.06 4.63 -16.39
CA GLY A 223 13.44 3.27 -15.96
C GLY A 223 12.28 2.27 -15.92
N THR A 224 11.13 2.62 -16.52
CA THR A 224 10.01 1.69 -16.70
C THR A 224 10.00 1.09 -18.11
N ALA A 225 9.30 -0.03 -18.28
CA ALA A 225 9.08 -0.65 -19.60
C ALA A 225 8.05 0.13 -20.46
N PHE A 226 7.50 1.22 -19.93
CA PHE A 226 6.43 2.00 -20.53
C PHE A 226 6.85 3.45 -20.77
N GLU A 227 6.27 4.04 -21.80
CA GLU A 227 6.27 5.46 -22.07
C GLU A 227 4.86 5.98 -21.78
N ILE A 228 4.76 7.06 -21.01
CA ILE A 228 3.47 7.62 -20.60
C ILE A 228 3.08 8.68 -21.63
N ILE A 229 1.93 8.47 -22.28
CA ILE A 229 1.39 9.41 -23.27
C ILE A 229 0.56 10.49 -22.57
N SER A 230 -0.34 10.07 -21.70
CA SER A 230 -1.20 10.96 -20.92
C SER A 230 -1.48 10.38 -19.54
N ILE A 231 -1.74 11.28 -18.60
CA ILE A 231 -2.32 10.97 -17.30
C ILE A 231 -3.59 11.80 -17.22
N ASP A 232 -4.73 11.14 -17.21
CA ASP A 232 -6.04 11.79 -17.21
C ASP A 232 -6.70 11.54 -15.85
N ILE A 233 -7.20 12.60 -15.21
CA ILE A 233 -7.93 12.47 -13.95
C ILE A 233 -9.37 12.08 -14.29
N ALA A 234 -9.76 10.85 -13.95
CA ALA A 234 -11.07 10.30 -14.29
C ALA A 234 -12.16 10.73 -13.32
N ASP A 235 -11.81 10.91 -12.03
CA ASP A 235 -12.77 11.23 -10.98
C ASP A 235 -12.08 11.88 -9.78
N VAL A 236 -12.74 12.84 -9.13
CA VAL A 236 -12.26 13.55 -7.93
C VAL A 236 -13.44 13.73 -6.97
N ASP A 237 -13.39 13.04 -5.83
CA ASP A 237 -14.34 13.24 -4.74
C ASP A 237 -13.73 14.09 -3.63
N VAL A 238 -14.57 14.92 -3.01
CA VAL A 238 -14.28 15.52 -1.71
C VAL A 238 -14.66 14.55 -0.61
N GLY A 239 -13.71 14.28 0.29
CA GLY A 239 -13.87 13.42 1.45
C GLY A 239 -14.17 14.20 2.73
N GLU A 240 -13.65 13.68 3.85
CA GLU A 240 -13.83 14.26 5.18
C GLU A 240 -12.86 15.42 5.42
N ASN A 241 -13.28 16.35 6.29
CA ASN A 241 -12.35 17.32 6.86
C ASN A 241 -11.57 16.66 8.01
N VAL A 242 -10.43 16.08 7.65
CA VAL A 242 -9.49 15.43 8.58
C VAL A 242 -8.99 16.42 9.62
N GLY A 243 -8.75 17.68 9.22
CA GLY A 243 -8.33 18.74 10.14
C GLY A 243 -9.34 18.99 11.26
N ALA A 244 -10.62 19.17 10.91
CA ALA A 244 -11.69 19.37 11.88
C ALA A 244 -11.89 18.15 12.79
N LYS A 245 -11.78 16.93 12.24
CA LYS A 245 -11.88 15.69 12.99
C LYS A 245 -10.76 15.56 14.02
N LEU A 246 -9.51 15.79 13.61
CA LEU A 246 -8.36 15.77 14.52
C LEU A 246 -8.48 16.84 15.62
N GLN A 247 -8.99 18.03 15.28
CA GLN A 247 -9.25 19.09 16.28
C GLN A 247 -10.34 18.69 17.27
N ALA A 248 -11.42 18.06 16.80
CA ALA A 248 -12.48 17.55 17.69
C ALA A 248 -11.95 16.45 18.61
N ASP A 249 -11.17 15.50 18.08
CA ASP A 249 -10.56 14.41 18.84
C ASP A 249 -9.56 14.94 19.89
N GLN A 250 -8.79 15.98 19.54
CA GLN A 250 -7.91 16.70 20.48
C GLN A 250 -8.72 17.39 21.58
N ALA A 251 -9.78 18.13 21.23
CA ALA A 251 -10.63 18.79 22.21
C ALA A 251 -11.35 17.80 23.15
N GLU A 252 -11.73 16.62 22.66
CA GLU A 252 -12.32 15.57 23.49
C GLU A 252 -11.29 14.99 24.46
N THR A 253 -10.07 14.76 23.98
CA THR A 253 -8.93 14.33 24.82
C THR A 253 -8.62 15.36 25.89
N ASP A 254 -8.55 16.64 25.54
CA ASP A 254 -8.29 17.74 26.48
C ASP A 254 -9.39 17.86 27.53
N LYS A 255 -10.66 17.69 27.12
CA LYS A 255 -11.80 17.64 28.05
C LYS A 255 -11.65 16.50 29.04
N LYS A 256 -11.26 15.30 28.59
CA LYS A 256 -11.03 14.14 29.48
C LYS A 256 -9.92 14.39 30.47
N ILE A 257 -8.80 14.99 30.02
CA ILE A 257 -7.68 15.36 30.90
C ILE A 257 -8.11 16.42 31.92
N ALA A 258 -8.85 17.43 31.49
CA ALA A 258 -9.36 18.48 32.37
C ALA A 258 -10.33 17.92 33.43
N GLN A 259 -11.22 16.99 33.02
CA GLN A 259 -12.12 16.29 33.94
C GLN A 259 -11.35 15.44 34.95
N ALA A 260 -10.37 14.65 34.51
CA ALA A 260 -9.53 13.85 35.39
C ALA A 260 -8.76 14.73 36.40
N ASN A 261 -8.19 15.84 35.96
CA ASN A 261 -7.51 16.79 36.83
C ASN A 261 -8.47 17.45 37.84
N ALA A 262 -9.70 17.76 37.44
CA ALA A 262 -10.72 18.29 38.33
C ALA A 262 -11.12 17.26 39.39
N GLU A 263 -11.25 15.98 39.02
CA GLU A 263 -11.50 14.88 39.97
C GLU A 263 -10.34 14.69 40.94
N VAL A 264 -9.09 14.71 40.47
CA VAL A 264 -7.90 14.63 41.33
C VAL A 264 -7.87 15.80 42.32
N ARG A 265 -8.14 17.04 41.87
CA ARG A 265 -8.22 18.21 42.76
C ARG A 265 -9.35 18.08 43.77
N ARG A 266 -10.51 17.56 43.36
CA ARG A 266 -11.66 17.33 44.25
C ARG A 266 -11.31 16.29 45.31
N ALA A 267 -10.69 15.17 44.91
CA ALA A 267 -10.25 14.13 45.81
C ALA A 267 -9.20 14.65 46.80
N ALA A 268 -8.24 15.46 46.33
CA ALA A 268 -7.24 16.09 47.20
C ALA A 268 -7.87 17.09 48.19
N ALA A 269 -8.86 17.88 47.77
CA ALA A 269 -9.58 18.80 48.65
C ALA A 269 -10.37 18.05 49.74
N VAL A 270 -11.06 16.96 49.37
CA VAL A 270 -11.77 16.11 50.34
C VAL A 270 -10.78 15.45 51.30
N ALA A 271 -9.64 14.95 50.79
CA ALA A 271 -8.60 14.38 51.64
C ALA A 271 -8.04 15.41 52.62
N ALA A 272 -7.80 16.65 52.18
CA ALA A 272 -7.37 17.75 53.03
C ALA A 272 -8.42 18.14 54.08
N GLU A 273 -9.72 18.17 53.72
CA GLU A 273 -10.81 18.40 54.67
C GLU A 273 -10.86 17.29 55.74
N GLN A 274 -10.71 16.03 55.34
CA GLN A 274 -10.65 14.90 56.28
C GLN A 274 -9.42 14.97 57.18
N GLU A 275 -8.25 15.33 56.64
CA GLU A 275 -7.02 15.52 57.44
C GLU A 275 -7.19 16.65 58.47
N MET A 276 -7.82 17.77 58.09
CA MET A 276 -8.09 18.89 58.99
C MET A 276 -9.15 18.54 60.03
N SER A 277 -10.18 17.78 59.66
CA SER A 277 -11.17 17.25 60.60
C SER A 277 -10.51 16.32 61.62
N ALA A 278 -9.66 15.40 61.17
CA ALA A 278 -8.89 14.50 62.04
C ALA A 278 -7.96 15.29 62.98
N LYS A 279 -7.25 16.31 62.49
CA LYS A 279 -6.45 17.23 63.32
C LYS A 279 -7.29 17.96 64.36
N THR A 280 -8.49 18.43 63.99
CA THR A 280 -9.40 19.10 64.93
C THR A 280 -9.87 18.14 66.01
N GLN A 281 -10.18 16.89 65.65
CA GLN A 281 -10.51 15.84 66.62
C GLN A 281 -9.34 15.50 67.53
N GLU A 282 -8.12 15.38 67.00
CA GLU A 282 -6.91 15.15 67.79
C GLU A 282 -6.66 16.30 68.77
N MET A 283 -6.76 17.54 68.31
CA MET A 283 -6.58 18.72 69.17
C MET A 283 -7.68 18.81 70.23
N ARG A 284 -8.94 18.50 69.89
CA ARG A 284 -10.02 18.39 70.87
C ARG A 284 -9.74 17.30 71.90
N ALA A 285 -9.22 16.14 71.49
CA ALA A 285 -8.82 15.08 72.41
C ALA A 285 -7.71 15.55 73.36
N ARG A 286 -6.72 16.31 72.88
CA ARG A 286 -5.69 16.94 73.73
C ARG A 286 -6.26 17.96 74.70
N VAL A 287 -7.24 18.76 74.29
CA VAL A 287 -7.94 19.70 75.19
C VAL A 287 -8.68 18.92 76.28
N VAL A 288 -9.41 17.87 75.91
CA VAL A 288 -10.11 17.00 76.88
C VAL A 288 -9.12 16.31 77.82
N GLU A 289 -7.96 15.85 77.34
CA GLU A 289 -6.90 15.28 78.17
C GLU A 289 -6.36 16.31 79.18
N ALA A 290 -6.11 17.55 78.75
CA ALA A 290 -5.68 18.63 79.63
C ALA A 290 -6.77 19.04 80.63
N GLU A 291 -8.03 19.12 80.21
CA GLU A 291 -9.17 19.39 81.09
C GLU A 291 -9.37 18.28 82.12
N ALA A 292 -9.15 17.01 81.76
CA ALA A 292 -9.23 15.88 82.68
C ALA A 292 -8.18 15.94 83.81
N GLN A 293 -7.05 16.64 83.59
CA GLN A 293 -6.07 16.89 84.66
C GLN A 293 -6.62 17.83 85.74
N VAL A 294 -7.58 18.70 85.44
CA VAL A 294 -8.14 19.67 86.40
C VAL A 294 -8.92 18.96 87.53
N PRO A 295 -9.91 18.07 87.26
CA PRO A 295 -10.54 17.27 88.30
C PRO A 295 -9.56 16.41 89.09
N MET A 296 -8.54 15.85 88.44
CA MET A 296 -7.53 15.02 89.09
C MET A 296 -6.66 15.83 90.06
N ALA A 297 -6.24 17.03 89.66
CA ALA A 297 -5.53 17.98 90.50
C ALA A 297 -6.41 18.51 91.65
N ILE A 298 -7.70 18.75 91.43
CA ILE A 298 -8.66 19.10 92.48
C ILE A 298 -8.81 17.95 93.49
N ALA A 299 -8.91 16.71 93.01
CA ALA A 299 -8.99 15.52 93.87
C ALA A 299 -7.69 15.29 94.68
N GLU A 300 -6.53 15.65 94.12
CA GLU A 300 -5.25 15.65 94.82
C GLU A 300 -5.18 16.77 95.87
N ALA A 301 -5.64 17.98 95.54
CA ALA A 301 -5.73 19.10 96.50
C ALA A 301 -6.65 18.79 97.69
N PHE A 302 -7.76 18.06 97.46
CA PHE A 302 -8.61 17.54 98.52
C PHE A 302 -7.90 16.51 99.41
N ARG A 303 -7.14 15.58 98.81
CA ARG A 303 -6.38 14.56 99.56
C ARG A 303 -5.26 15.18 100.41
N ASN A 304 -4.59 16.19 99.88
CA ASN A 304 -3.50 16.90 100.54
C ASN A 304 -3.98 17.96 101.56
N GLY A 305 -5.29 18.15 101.71
CA GLY A 305 -5.89 19.07 102.68
C GLY A 305 -5.85 20.55 102.28
N ASN A 306 -5.48 20.86 101.04
CA ASN A 306 -5.33 22.24 100.54
C ASN A 306 -6.64 22.85 100.01
N LEU A 307 -7.71 22.06 99.88
CA LEU A 307 -9.04 22.52 99.46
C LEU A 307 -10.13 22.01 100.41
N GLY A 308 -10.90 22.92 101.01
CA GLY A 308 -11.99 22.58 101.93
C GLY A 308 -13.33 22.30 101.23
N ILE A 309 -14.23 21.57 101.90
CA ILE A 309 -15.57 21.23 101.39
C ILE A 309 -16.38 22.50 101.07
N MET A 310 -16.27 23.54 101.90
CA MET A 310 -16.97 24.82 101.70
C MET A 310 -16.43 25.60 100.49
N ASP A 311 -15.15 25.42 100.12
CA ASP A 311 -14.53 26.11 98.98
C ASP A 311 -14.88 25.43 97.65
N TYR A 312 -14.98 24.10 97.63
CA TYR A 312 -15.49 23.36 96.48
C TYR A 312 -16.98 23.62 96.22
N ALA A 313 -17.80 23.73 97.28
CA ALA A 313 -19.20 24.12 97.16
C ALA A 313 -19.35 25.52 96.55
N ARG A 314 -18.48 26.46 96.93
CA ARG A 314 -18.41 27.79 96.31
C ARG A 314 -17.95 27.74 94.85
N TYR A 315 -16.91 26.97 94.53
CA TYR A 315 -16.48 26.76 93.14
C TYR A 315 -17.61 26.21 92.28
N ARG A 316 -18.30 25.16 92.73
CA ARG A 316 -19.46 24.58 92.03
C ARG A 316 -20.60 25.59 91.84
N ASN A 317 -20.91 26.41 92.85
CA ASN A 317 -21.94 27.44 92.72
C ASN A 317 -21.56 28.53 91.70
N ILE A 318 -20.29 28.96 91.68
CA ILE A 318 -19.81 29.95 90.70
C ILE A 318 -19.81 29.36 89.28
N SER A 319 -19.37 28.10 89.11
CA SER A 319 -19.46 27.39 87.82
C SER A 319 -20.91 27.28 87.34
N ALA A 320 -21.83 26.90 88.23
CA ALA A 320 -23.25 26.80 87.92
C ALA A 320 -23.87 28.17 87.56
N ASP A 321 -23.51 29.25 88.26
CA ASP A 321 -23.96 30.61 87.90
C ASP A 321 -23.38 31.05 86.54
N THR A 322 -22.14 30.63 86.24
CA THR A 322 -21.50 30.92 84.95
C THR A 322 -22.16 30.15 83.79
N GLU A 323 -22.46 28.86 83.97
CA GLU A 323 -23.21 28.05 83.00
C GLU A 323 -24.63 28.60 82.77
N MET A 324 -25.31 29.03 83.86
CA MET A 324 -26.63 29.65 83.77
C MET A 324 -26.56 31.00 83.02
N ARG A 325 -25.53 31.81 83.26
CA ARG A 325 -25.32 33.07 82.52
C ARG A 325 -24.99 32.84 81.04
N GLN A 326 -24.15 31.86 80.72
CA GLN A 326 -23.80 31.52 79.33
C GLN A 326 -25.02 31.03 78.53
N SER A 327 -25.85 30.17 79.15
CA SER A 327 -27.09 29.68 78.52
C SER A 327 -28.14 30.78 78.31
N ILE A 328 -28.22 31.79 79.19
CA ILE A 328 -29.10 32.96 79.04
C ILE A 328 -28.55 33.96 78.01
N ALA A 329 -27.23 34.13 77.91
CA ALA A 329 -26.57 35.05 76.99
C ALA A 329 -26.57 34.59 75.52
N GLY A 330 -26.95 33.35 75.24
CA GLY A 330 -27.18 32.86 73.88
C GLY A 330 -25.91 32.55 73.06
N GLU A 331 -24.74 32.42 73.68
CA GLU A 331 -23.57 31.86 72.99
C GLU A 331 -23.71 30.34 72.91
N ASN A 332 -24.36 29.88 71.84
CA ASN A 332 -24.41 28.47 71.47
C ASN A 332 -23.31 28.22 70.43
N PRO A 333 -22.17 27.56 70.75
CA PRO A 333 -21.03 27.43 69.84
C PRO A 333 -21.24 26.41 68.70
N ALA A 334 -22.47 26.12 68.30
CA ALA A 334 -22.79 24.95 67.47
C ALA A 334 -23.47 25.24 66.11
N GLN A 335 -23.54 26.50 65.65
CA GLN A 335 -24.26 26.83 64.39
C GLN A 335 -23.50 27.70 63.37
N HIS A 336 -22.18 27.76 63.45
CA HIS A 336 -21.37 28.31 62.35
C HIS A 336 -20.55 27.22 61.68
N GLU A 337 -21.21 26.30 60.96
CA GLU A 337 -20.51 25.60 59.87
C GLU A 337 -21.49 25.01 58.84
N LYS A 338 -21.20 25.34 57.57
CA LYS A 338 -21.69 24.78 56.29
C LYS A 338 -22.94 25.42 55.66
N LYS A 339 -22.69 26.55 54.99
CA LYS A 339 -23.20 26.85 53.64
C LYS A 339 -22.13 26.49 52.63
#